data_AF-A0A5J4PZ69-F1
#
_entry.id   AF-A0A5J4PZ69-F1
#
_cell.length_a   1.000
_cell.length_b   1.000
_cell.length_c   1.000
_cell.angle_alpha   90.00
_cell.angle_beta   90.00
_cell.angle_gamma   90.00
#
_symmetry.space_group_name_H-M   'P 1'
#
loop_
_entity.id
_entity.type
_entity.pdbx_description
1 polymer ?
#
loop_
_entity_poly.entity_id
_entity_poly.type
_entity_poly.pdbx_seq_one_letter_code
_entity_poly.pdbx_strand_id
1 'polypeptide(L)'
;MLPETQQSLWKQLCHEARFTIPHTIVAGGETRYQSVKNGLSSITGEGLVGVHDGVRPLVSSEVITRCYKEAETKKAVVPVVDTIETLRKVSNGKSETVNRNEYKFVQTPQVFDIKLLKRAYMQNFNPSFTDDASVVEAMNIPIYLTEGNEENIKITTPFDLKIAETLLSCST
;
A
#
# COMPACT_ATOMS: atom_id res chain seq x y z
N MET A 1 -2.85 9.64 5.63
CA MET A 1 -2.61 9.94 7.07
C MET A 1 -1.25 10.60 7.10
N LEU A 2 -1.08 11.68 7.85
CA LEU A 2 0.15 12.48 7.80
C LEU A 2 0.66 12.79 9.21
N PRO A 3 1.99 12.79 9.42
CA PRO A 3 2.57 13.38 10.63
C PRO A 3 2.05 14.80 10.83
N GLU A 4 1.77 15.20 12.07
CA GLU A 4 1.24 16.53 12.37
C GLU A 4 2.12 17.66 11.83
N THR A 5 3.44 17.47 11.90
CA THR A 5 4.45 18.40 11.39
C THR A 5 4.36 18.64 9.87
N GLN A 6 3.75 17.73 9.12
CA GLN A 6 3.61 17.80 7.66
C GLN A 6 2.23 18.31 7.22
N GLN A 7 1.26 18.45 8.13
CA GLN A 7 -0.11 18.82 7.74
C GLN A 7 -0.21 20.26 7.21
N SER A 8 0.58 21.19 7.75
CA SER A 8 0.62 22.57 7.25
C SER A 8 1.16 22.63 5.83
N LEU A 9 2.25 21.90 5.55
CA LEU A 9 2.82 21.79 4.21
C LEU A 9 1.82 21.16 3.24
N TRP A 10 1.14 20.07 3.63
CA TRP A 10 0.11 19.44 2.79
C TRP A 10 -1.03 20.42 2.43
N LYS A 11 -1.51 21.22 3.39
CA LYS A 11 -2.56 22.22 3.12
C LYS A 11 -2.09 23.29 2.12
N GLN A 12 -0.85 23.74 2.26
CA GLN A 12 -0.24 24.67 1.30
C GLN A 12 -0.18 24.05 -0.11
N LEU A 13 0.33 22.82 -0.23
CA LEU A 13 0.41 22.12 -1.52
C LEU A 13 -0.97 21.89 -2.15
N CYS A 14 -2.00 21.58 -1.37
CA CYS A 14 -3.37 21.44 -1.87
C CYS A 14 -3.89 22.75 -2.48
N HIS A 15 -3.57 23.88 -1.86
CA HIS A 15 -3.95 25.20 -2.37
C HIS A 15 -3.19 25.54 -3.66
N GLU A 16 -1.87 25.34 -3.69
CA GLU A 16 -1.02 25.62 -4.85
C GLU A 16 -1.39 24.73 -6.06
N ALA A 17 -1.56 23.43 -5.83
CA ALA A 17 -1.93 22.45 -6.86
C ALA A 17 -3.43 22.45 -7.19
N ARG A 18 -4.25 23.23 -6.48
CA ARG A 18 -5.71 23.35 -6.66
C ARG A 18 -6.43 22.00 -6.62
N PHE A 19 -6.10 21.16 -5.65
CA PHE A 19 -6.80 19.88 -5.46
C PHE A 19 -8.25 20.11 -5.02
N THR A 20 -9.19 19.58 -5.80
CA THR A 20 -10.64 19.72 -5.56
C THR A 20 -11.29 18.49 -4.94
N ILE A 21 -10.56 17.37 -4.88
CA ILE A 21 -11.06 16.12 -4.31
C ILE A 21 -11.17 16.29 -2.78
N PRO A 22 -12.36 16.12 -2.18
CA PRO A 22 -12.53 16.18 -0.74
C PRO A 22 -11.68 15.14 -0.04
N HIS A 23 -10.98 15.54 1.01
CA HIS A 23 -10.16 14.63 1.81
C HIS A 23 -10.17 15.05 3.28
N THR A 24 -10.05 14.06 4.16
CA THR A 24 -9.91 14.28 5.60
C THR A 24 -8.48 13.98 6.01
N ILE A 25 -7.84 14.92 6.70
CA ILE A 25 -6.50 14.72 7.24
C ILE A 25 -6.65 14.09 8.63
N VAL A 26 -5.98 12.96 8.83
CA VAL A 26 -5.88 12.27 10.11
C VAL A 26 -4.41 12.23 10.51
N ALA A 27 -4.14 12.53 11.78
CA ALA A 27 -2.80 12.44 12.35
C ALA A 27 -2.26 10.99 12.25
N GLY A 28 -1.05 10.86 11.72
CA GLY A 28 -0.30 9.62 11.77
C GLY A 28 0.06 9.22 13.20
N GLY A 29 0.46 7.97 13.39
CA GLY A 29 1.08 7.50 14.62
C GLY A 29 2.56 7.23 14.45
N GLU A 30 3.21 6.73 15.50
CA GLU A 30 4.64 6.40 15.50
C GLU A 30 5.03 5.32 14.48
N THR A 31 4.08 4.44 14.15
CA THR A 31 4.27 3.34 13.20
C THR A 31 3.27 3.43 12.05
N ARG A 32 3.57 2.71 10.95
CA ARG A 32 2.61 2.49 9.86
C ARG A 32 1.31 1.89 10.40
N TYR A 33 1.40 0.91 11.30
CA TYR A 33 0.25 0.27 11.93
C TYR A 33 -0.66 1.29 12.63
N GLN A 34 -0.10 2.14 13.50
CA GLN A 34 -0.89 3.13 14.22
C GLN A 34 -1.48 4.18 13.28
N SER A 35 -0.72 4.59 12.26
CA SER A 35 -1.20 5.53 11.24
C SER A 35 -2.42 4.99 10.49
N VAL A 36 -2.35 3.76 9.99
CA VAL A 36 -3.48 3.12 9.30
C VAL A 36 -4.65 2.92 10.26
N LYS A 37 -4.41 2.49 11.51
CA LYS A 37 -5.45 2.36 12.53
C LYS A 37 -6.22 3.66 12.78
N ASN A 38 -5.51 4.79 12.86
CA ASN A 38 -6.13 6.10 13.00
C ASN A 38 -7.01 6.44 11.78
N GLY A 39 -6.50 6.20 10.57
CA GLY A 39 -7.25 6.39 9.33
C GLY A 39 -8.49 5.51 9.23
N LEU A 40 -8.42 4.24 9.62
CA LEU A 40 -9.58 3.34 9.63
C LEU A 40 -10.63 3.79 10.65
N SER A 41 -10.20 4.33 11.79
CA SER A 41 -11.10 4.80 12.85
C SER A 41 -11.92 6.02 12.44
N SER A 42 -11.47 6.81 11.46
CA SER A 42 -12.23 7.97 10.94
C SER A 42 -13.28 7.60 9.89
N ILE A 43 -13.28 6.36 9.39
CA ILE A 43 -14.26 5.90 8.41
C ILE A 43 -15.54 5.50 9.15
N THR A 44 -16.69 6.10 8.84
CA THR A 44 -17.98 5.80 9.48
C THR A 44 -18.91 4.91 8.64
N GLY A 45 -18.50 4.50 7.43
CA GLY A 45 -19.29 3.71 6.51
C GLY A 45 -18.90 2.23 6.40
N GLU A 46 -19.61 1.54 5.51
CA GLU A 46 -19.35 0.15 5.08
C GLU A 46 -18.86 0.12 3.63
N GLY A 47 -18.35 -1.03 3.17
CA GLY A 47 -17.84 -1.22 1.82
C GLY A 47 -16.37 -1.59 1.81
N LEU A 48 -15.66 -1.15 0.77
CA LEU A 48 -14.25 -1.43 0.56
C LEU A 48 -13.38 -0.22 0.89
N VAL A 49 -12.16 -0.47 1.35
CA VAL A 49 -11.15 0.54 1.63
C VAL A 49 -9.83 0.14 1.01
N GLY A 50 -9.22 1.05 0.27
CA GLY A 50 -7.84 0.94 -0.20
C GLY A 50 -6.88 1.64 0.76
N VAL A 51 -5.84 0.94 1.18
CA VAL A 51 -4.68 1.53 1.87
C VAL A 51 -3.55 1.66 0.86
N HIS A 52 -3.07 2.89 0.65
CA HIS A 52 -2.07 3.22 -0.36
C HIS A 52 -0.91 4.01 0.26
N ASP A 53 0.31 3.59 -0.07
CA ASP A 53 1.52 4.29 0.35
C ASP A 53 1.64 5.61 -0.44
N GLY A 54 1.67 6.75 0.24
CA GLY A 54 1.76 8.07 -0.42
C GLY A 54 3.05 8.31 -1.22
N VAL A 55 4.04 7.42 -1.10
CA VAL A 55 5.30 7.43 -1.86
C VAL A 55 5.25 6.59 -3.14
N ARG A 56 4.06 6.18 -3.58
CA ARG A 56 3.82 5.42 -4.82
C ARG A 56 2.93 6.19 -5.81
N PRO A 57 3.41 7.31 -6.40
CA PRO A 57 2.56 8.20 -7.18
C PRO A 57 2.14 7.66 -8.57
N LEU A 58 2.64 6.50 -8.99
CA LEU A 58 2.53 5.97 -10.36
C LEU A 58 1.68 4.70 -10.46
N VAL A 59 0.74 4.50 -9.54
CA VAL A 59 -0.26 3.44 -9.67
C VAL A 59 -1.19 3.74 -10.85
N SER A 60 -1.44 2.73 -11.69
CA SER A 60 -2.36 2.90 -12.83
C SER A 60 -3.84 2.85 -12.39
N SER A 61 -4.71 3.49 -13.16
CA SER A 61 -6.15 3.49 -12.89
C SER A 61 -6.77 2.07 -13.01
N GLU A 62 -6.18 1.24 -13.86
CA GLU A 62 -6.55 -0.16 -14.09
C GLU A 62 -6.24 -0.99 -12.86
N VAL A 63 -5.07 -0.81 -12.23
CA VAL A 63 -4.69 -1.50 -10.99
C VAL A 63 -5.66 -1.15 -9.86
N ILE A 64 -5.98 0.15 -9.68
CA ILE A 64 -6.96 0.58 -8.69
C ILE A 64 -8.32 -0.09 -8.95
N THR A 65 -8.83 0.03 -10.18
CA THR A 65 -10.13 -0.52 -10.57
C THR A 65 -10.20 -2.03 -10.35
N ARG A 66 -9.16 -2.76 -10.74
CA ARG A 66 -9.03 -4.21 -10.59
C ARG A 66 -9.03 -4.62 -9.12
N CYS A 67 -8.25 -3.95 -8.27
CA CYS A 67 -8.20 -4.25 -6.84
C CYS A 67 -9.58 -4.10 -6.18
N TYR A 68 -10.30 -3.00 -6.46
CA TYR A 68 -11.64 -2.79 -5.92
C TYR A 68 -12.64 -3.81 -6.45
N LYS A 69 -12.66 -4.04 -7.77
CA LYS A 69 -13.57 -5.03 -8.40
C LYS A 69 -13.39 -6.43 -7.82
N GLU A 70 -12.16 -6.88 -7.67
CA GLU A 70 -11.90 -8.20 -7.09
C GLU A 70 -12.23 -8.27 -5.59
N ALA A 71 -11.98 -7.19 -4.85
CA ALA A 71 -12.26 -7.13 -3.42
C ALA A 71 -13.76 -7.16 -3.10
N GLU A 72 -14.66 -6.84 -4.04
CA GLU A 72 -16.11 -6.99 -3.86
C GLU A 72 -16.49 -8.43 -3.44
N THR A 73 -15.81 -9.42 -4.02
CA THR A 73 -16.05 -10.84 -3.73
C THR A 73 -15.00 -11.41 -2.77
N LYS A 74 -13.72 -11.09 -2.98
CA LYS A 74 -12.59 -11.69 -2.27
C LYS A 74 -12.28 -11.04 -0.92
N LYS A 75 -12.78 -9.83 -0.67
CA LYS A 75 -12.67 -9.06 0.59
C LYS A 75 -11.26 -8.66 1.04
N ALA A 76 -10.19 -9.23 0.51
CA ALA A 76 -8.81 -8.85 0.78
C ALA A 76 -7.94 -9.07 -0.46
N VAL A 77 -7.60 -7.99 -1.17
CA VAL A 77 -6.91 -8.02 -2.47
C VAL A 77 -5.68 -7.14 -2.45
N VAL A 78 -4.57 -7.66 -2.97
CA VAL A 78 -3.28 -7.00 -2.98
C VAL A 78 -2.67 -7.06 -4.40
N PRO A 79 -2.29 -5.93 -5.00
CA PRO A 79 -1.61 -5.92 -6.28
C PRO A 79 -0.17 -6.37 -6.12
N VAL A 80 0.29 -7.17 -7.08
CA VAL A 80 1.65 -7.68 -7.10
C VAL A 80 2.25 -7.63 -8.50
N VAL A 81 3.58 -7.57 -8.57
CA VAL A 81 4.34 -7.73 -9.82
C VAL A 81 5.37 -8.84 -9.68
N ASP A 82 5.79 -9.39 -10.82
CA ASP A 82 6.75 -10.48 -10.87
C ASP A 82 8.16 -10.02 -10.46
N THR A 83 8.94 -10.97 -9.96
CA THR A 83 10.35 -10.74 -9.66
C THR A 83 11.17 -11.03 -10.91
N ILE A 84 11.82 -10.00 -11.45
CA ILE A 84 12.64 -10.12 -12.67
C ILE A 84 14.00 -10.74 -12.34
N GLU A 85 14.64 -10.27 -11.27
CA GLU A 85 15.98 -10.72 -10.87
C GLU A 85 15.96 -12.09 -10.18
N THR A 86 17.12 -12.77 -10.21
CA THR A 86 17.28 -14.03 -9.47
C THR A 86 17.26 -13.75 -7.97
N LEU A 87 16.39 -14.48 -7.25
CA LEU A 87 16.29 -14.36 -5.80
C LEU A 87 17.15 -15.41 -5.08
N ARG A 88 17.77 -14.99 -3.98
CA ARG A 88 18.47 -15.88 -3.06
C ARG A 88 17.91 -15.76 -1.65
N LYS A 89 17.64 -16.89 -1.01
CA LYS A 89 17.31 -16.95 0.42
C LYS A 89 18.61 -17.00 1.20
N VAL A 90 18.77 -16.08 2.15
CA VAL A 90 19.93 -16.02 3.05
C VAL A 90 19.48 -16.36 4.46
N SER A 91 20.08 -17.38 5.06
CA SER A 91 19.78 -17.81 6.43
C SER A 91 20.98 -18.51 7.04
N ASN A 92 21.29 -18.23 8.31
CA ASN A 92 22.37 -18.88 9.06
C ASN A 92 23.71 -18.92 8.30
N GLY A 93 24.09 -17.81 7.64
CA GLY A 93 25.32 -17.70 6.87
C GLY A 93 25.35 -18.46 5.54
N LYS A 94 24.25 -19.12 5.15
CA LYS A 94 24.10 -19.82 3.87
C LYS A 94 23.26 -18.99 2.90
N SER A 95 23.51 -19.15 1.60
CA SER A 95 22.77 -18.51 0.53
C SER A 95 22.40 -19.52 -0.54
N GLU A 96 21.10 -19.67 -0.83
CA GLU A 96 20.58 -20.59 -1.85
C GLU A 96 19.68 -19.85 -2.84
N THR A 97 19.76 -20.21 -4.11
CA THR A 97 18.84 -19.70 -5.13
C THR A 97 17.45 -20.27 -4.89
N VAL A 98 16.42 -19.44 -4.97
CA VAL A 98 15.01 -19.88 -4.87
C VAL A 98 14.31 -19.78 -6.21
N ASN A 99 13.21 -20.52 -6.37
CA ASN A 99 12.36 -20.40 -7.54
C ASN A 99 11.63 -19.05 -7.51
N ARG A 100 12.13 -18.07 -8.28
CA ARG A 100 11.59 -16.71 -8.30
C ARG A 100 10.09 -16.64 -8.62
N ASN A 101 9.55 -17.62 -9.34
CA ASN A 101 8.13 -17.65 -9.71
C ASN A 101 7.19 -17.84 -8.51
N GLU A 102 7.71 -18.31 -7.37
CA GLU A 102 6.97 -18.44 -6.09
C GLU A 102 6.96 -17.14 -5.28
N TYR A 103 7.64 -16.09 -5.75
CA TYR A 103 7.76 -14.81 -5.06
C TYR A 103 7.22 -13.68 -5.93
N LYS A 104 6.65 -12.67 -5.27
CA LYS A 104 6.10 -11.49 -5.92
C LYS A 104 6.49 -10.25 -5.12
N PHE A 105 6.64 -9.12 -5.82
CA PHE A 105 6.74 -7.83 -5.16
C PHE A 105 5.35 -7.30 -4.86
N VAL A 106 5.05 -7.14 -3.57
CA VAL A 106 3.78 -6.56 -3.11
C VAL A 106 3.78 -5.05 -3.33
N GLN A 107 2.67 -4.56 -3.89
CA GLN A 107 2.40 -3.14 -4.10
C GLN A 107 1.19 -2.68 -3.27
N THR A 108 0.90 -1.39 -3.37
CA THR A 108 -0.35 -0.80 -2.87
C THR A 108 -1.01 -0.05 -4.04
N PRO A 109 -2.34 0.14 -4.08
CA PRO A 109 -3.29 0.03 -2.98
C PRO A 109 -3.60 -1.42 -2.59
N GLN A 110 -3.61 -1.72 -1.30
CA GLN A 110 -4.18 -2.96 -0.78
C GLN A 110 -5.65 -2.70 -0.43
N VAL A 111 -6.58 -3.47 -1.01
CA VAL A 111 -8.01 -3.21 -0.90
C VAL A 111 -8.69 -4.29 -0.07
N PHE A 112 -9.44 -3.87 0.95
CA PHE A 112 -10.09 -4.75 1.90
C PHE A 112 -11.54 -4.35 2.13
N ASP A 113 -12.35 -5.30 2.57
CA ASP A 113 -13.60 -4.99 3.27
C ASP A 113 -13.32 -4.20 4.55
N ILE A 114 -14.04 -3.08 4.75
CA ILE A 114 -13.83 -2.16 5.86
C ILE A 114 -14.02 -2.86 7.21
N LYS A 115 -15.04 -3.71 7.34
CA LYS A 115 -15.33 -4.41 8.61
C LYS A 115 -14.23 -5.44 8.90
N LEU A 116 -13.79 -6.16 7.88
CA LEU A 116 -12.66 -7.08 7.97
C LEU A 116 -11.40 -6.37 8.45
N LEU A 117 -11.00 -5.30 7.75
CA LEU A 117 -9.74 -4.62 8.05
C LEU A 117 -9.76 -3.95 9.42
N LYS A 118 -10.86 -3.29 9.80
CA LYS A 118 -11.02 -2.73 11.15
C LYS A 118 -10.87 -3.80 12.23
N ARG A 119 -11.50 -4.97 12.05
CA ARG A 119 -11.37 -6.10 12.97
C ARG A 119 -9.93 -6.59 13.06
N ALA A 120 -9.21 -6.64 11.95
CA ALA A 120 -7.80 -7.01 11.94
C ALA A 120 -6.92 -6.03 12.75
N TYR A 121 -7.21 -4.74 12.69
CA TYR A 121 -6.51 -3.69 13.46
C TYR A 121 -6.93 -3.58 14.94
N MET A 122 -7.87 -4.42 15.41
CA MET A 122 -8.15 -4.60 16.83
C MET A 122 -7.14 -5.53 17.51
N GLN A 123 -6.33 -6.26 16.74
CA GLN A 123 -5.26 -7.10 17.26
C GLN A 123 -4.18 -6.25 17.95
N ASN A 124 -3.45 -6.86 18.88
CA ASN A 124 -2.23 -6.24 19.41
C ASN A 124 -1.20 -6.12 18.29
N PHE A 125 -0.46 -5.02 18.28
CA PHE A 125 0.61 -4.82 17.30
C PHE A 125 1.65 -5.95 17.41
N ASN A 126 2.05 -6.48 16.27
CA ASN A 126 3.13 -7.46 16.13
C ASN A 126 4.19 -6.90 15.18
N PRO A 127 5.49 -6.96 15.53
CA PRO A 127 6.58 -6.56 14.63
C PRO A 127 6.61 -7.30 13.29
N SER A 128 5.97 -8.46 13.17
CA SER A 128 5.81 -9.18 11.90
C SER A 128 4.84 -8.50 10.94
N PHE A 129 4.07 -7.50 11.38
CA PHE A 129 3.16 -6.74 10.52
C PHE A 129 3.95 -5.76 9.65
N THR A 130 4.24 -6.18 8.42
CA THR A 130 5.02 -5.41 7.45
C THR A 130 4.13 -4.53 6.55
N ASP A 131 2.90 -4.96 6.29
CA ASP A 131 1.88 -4.28 5.51
C ASP A 131 0.45 -4.58 6.03
N ASP A 132 -0.61 -4.12 5.36
CA ASP A 132 -1.99 -4.35 5.85
C ASP A 132 -2.43 -5.79 5.62
N ALA A 133 -1.93 -6.43 4.55
CA ALA A 133 -2.15 -7.83 4.24
C ALA A 133 -1.68 -8.74 5.39
N SER A 134 -0.47 -8.54 5.89
CA SER A 134 0.08 -9.32 7.01
C SER A 134 -0.72 -9.19 8.32
N VAL A 135 -1.40 -8.05 8.54
CA VAL A 135 -2.30 -7.87 9.69
C VAL A 135 -3.56 -8.75 9.53
N VAL A 136 -4.10 -8.83 8.32
CA VAL A 136 -5.25 -9.68 7.99
C VAL A 136 -4.88 -11.17 7.97
N GLU A 137 -3.71 -11.53 7.43
CA GLU A 137 -3.19 -12.90 7.40
C GLU A 137 -3.00 -13.49 8.80
N ALA A 138 -2.62 -12.67 9.78
CA ALA A 138 -2.51 -13.09 11.17
C ALA A 138 -3.84 -13.58 11.78
N MET A 139 -4.97 -13.26 11.15
CA MET A 139 -6.29 -13.80 11.50
C MET A 139 -6.63 -15.12 10.77
N ASN A 140 -5.68 -15.70 10.04
CA ASN A 140 -5.87 -16.83 9.12
C ASN A 140 -6.88 -16.55 7.99
N ILE A 141 -6.93 -15.29 7.54
CA ILE A 141 -7.80 -14.89 6.43
C ILE A 141 -6.93 -14.80 5.16
N PRO A 142 -7.34 -15.46 4.07
CA PRO A 142 -6.53 -15.50 2.85
C PRO A 142 -6.44 -14.12 2.20
N ILE A 143 -5.27 -13.82 1.67
CA ILE A 143 -5.02 -12.67 0.80
C ILE A 143 -5.03 -13.14 -0.64
N TYR A 144 -5.75 -12.41 -1.48
CA TYR A 144 -5.82 -12.69 -2.89
C TYR A 144 -4.94 -11.71 -3.67
N LEU A 145 -4.07 -12.26 -4.50
CA LEU A 145 -3.19 -11.47 -5.33
C LEU A 145 -3.90 -11.08 -6.62
N THR A 146 -3.66 -9.86 -7.08
CA THR A 146 -4.05 -9.39 -8.41
C THR A 146 -2.87 -8.74 -9.08
N GLU A 147 -2.92 -8.57 -10.40
CA GLU A 147 -1.82 -7.97 -11.16
C GLU A 147 -1.68 -6.47 -10.83
N GLY A 148 -0.44 -6.02 -10.60
CA GLY A 148 -0.05 -4.62 -10.46
C GLY A 148 0.46 -4.01 -11.77
N ASN A 149 1.21 -2.92 -11.67
CA ASN A 149 1.94 -2.33 -12.81
C ASN A 149 3.38 -2.01 -12.39
N GLU A 150 4.34 -2.21 -13.28
CA GLU A 150 5.78 -2.12 -12.95
C GLU A 150 6.19 -0.70 -12.55
N GLU A 151 5.57 0.31 -13.15
CA GLU A 151 5.84 1.73 -12.91
C GLU A 151 5.42 2.20 -11.52
N ASN A 152 4.56 1.43 -10.82
CA ASN A 152 4.09 1.71 -9.45
C ASN A 152 5.18 1.47 -8.39
N ILE A 153 6.35 2.05 -8.62
CA ILE A 153 7.53 1.98 -7.76
C ILE A 153 7.30 2.71 -6.44
N LYS A 154 7.96 2.24 -5.38
CA LYS A 154 8.02 2.95 -4.10
C LYS A 154 9.21 3.89 -4.13
N ILE A 155 8.97 5.19 -3.98
CA ILE A 155 10.04 6.17 -3.90
C ILE A 155 10.67 6.09 -2.51
N THR A 156 11.90 5.57 -2.44
CA THR A 156 12.65 5.38 -1.19
C THR A 156 14.06 5.97 -1.26
N THR A 157 14.57 6.20 -2.46
CA THR A 157 15.91 6.72 -2.74
C THR A 157 15.87 7.88 -3.75
N PRO A 158 16.93 8.71 -3.82
CA PRO A 158 17.06 9.73 -4.86
C PRO A 158 17.07 9.15 -6.29
N PHE A 159 17.48 7.88 -6.46
CA PHE A 159 17.39 7.20 -7.74
C PHE A 159 15.94 6.98 -8.16
N ASP A 160 15.11 6.46 -7.24
CA ASP A 160 13.68 6.22 -7.50
C ASP A 160 12.95 7.52 -7.90
N LEU A 161 13.34 8.65 -7.30
CA LEU A 161 12.77 9.95 -7.64
C LEU A 161 13.05 10.35 -9.10
N LYS A 162 14.29 10.17 -9.57
CA LYS A 162 14.66 10.46 -10.98
C LYS A 162 13.91 9.55 -11.96
N ILE A 163 13.73 8.28 -11.60
CA ILE A 163 12.93 7.35 -12.40
C ILE A 163 11.48 7.82 -12.46
N ALA A 164 10.89 8.19 -11.31
CA ALA A 164 9.51 8.67 -11.27
C ALA A 164 9.30 9.96 -12.09
N GLU A 165 10.22 10.92 -12.01
CA GLU A 165 10.20 12.14 -12.84
C GLU A 165 10.26 11.84 -14.34
N THR A 166 11.09 10.86 -14.73
CA THR A 166 11.20 10.43 -16.13
C THR A 166 9.90 9.77 -16.60
N LEU A 167 9.32 8.88 -15.78
CA LEU A 167 8.05 8.21 -16.11
C LEU A 167 6.89 9.21 -16.24
N LEU A 168 6.82 10.21 -15.35
CA LEU A 168 5.81 11.28 -15.42
C LEU A 168 5.95 12.18 -16.65
N SER A 169 7.19 12.43 -17.10
CA SER A 169 7.43 13.29 -18.27
C SER A 169 7.26 12.57 -19.60
N CYS A 170 7.41 11.24 -19.63
CA CYS A 170 7.18 10.42 -20.83
C CYS A 170 5.74 9.95 -21.02
N SER A 171 4.88 10.08 -20.00
CA SER A 171 3.47 9.72 -20.07
C SER A 171 2.69 10.82 -20.83
N THR A 172 2.60 10.69 -22.15
CA THR A 172 1.76 11.52 -23.05
C THR A 172 0.32 11.03 -23.08
#